data_AF-A0A3A9Z2I4-F1
#
_entry.id   AF-A0A3A9Z2I4-F1
#
_cell.length_a   1.000
_cell.length_b   1.000
_cell.length_c   1.000
_cell.angle_alpha   90.00
_cell.angle_beta   90.00
_cell.angle_gamma   90.00
#
_symmetry.space_group_name_H-M   'P 1'
#
loop_
_entity.id
_entity.type
_entity.pdbx_description
1 polymer ?
#
loop_
_entity_poly.entity_id
_entity_poly.type
_entity_poly.pdbx_seq_one_letter_code
_entity_poly.pdbx_strand_id
1 'polypeptide(L)'
;MEHVTLLITIVIVTALAFDFTNGFHDTANAMATTISTGAMGPRAAVAMSAALNLLGAFLSVEVARTISGGIIDEEAGVRPEVIFAGLVGAIVWNLLTWLAGLPSSSSHALFGGLIGATLASVGADAINGDAVLTKVIVPAVAAPLVAGIAATLATRLTYRLTRGADERASARGYRAGQIASAALVSLAHGTNDAQKTMGVMTLALITGGSLAPGSDPPLWVIASAGAAIALGTYLGGWRIIRTMGKGLTDIQPAQGFAAQTGAATTILASSHLGFALSTTQVCSGAVLGSGMGRRGGVVRWSTAGRMAAAWCLTLPAAAAVGALGALLADQGDWGVAAVFVLLLLAGVGIWQRASRDPIDHTNVNEPRAGTAAEVNAEPVPGTGVTADLPAELPVDVALNAPVGPVAEPAGEAPRPAETALPVIIPAPPAAPAPHPTATDPVS
;
A
#
# COMPACT_ATOMS: atom_id res chain seq x y z
N MET A 1 26.01 -30.19 -7.82
CA MET A 1 25.12 -29.92 -6.67
C MET A 1 25.34 -28.51 -6.12
N GLU A 2 26.58 -28.07 -5.86
CA GLU A 2 26.85 -26.71 -5.34
C GLU A 2 26.25 -25.57 -6.19
N HIS A 3 26.33 -25.66 -7.52
CA HIS A 3 25.78 -24.64 -8.42
C HIS A 3 24.25 -24.49 -8.31
N VAL A 4 23.52 -25.61 -8.29
CA VAL A 4 22.06 -25.63 -8.12
C VAL A 4 21.66 -25.05 -6.75
N THR A 5 22.39 -25.38 -5.70
CA THR A 5 22.15 -24.85 -4.35
C THR A 5 22.41 -23.34 -4.26
N LEU A 6 23.47 -22.84 -4.91
CA LEU A 6 23.74 -21.40 -4.98
C LEU A 6 22.62 -20.66 -5.69
N LEU A 7 22.14 -21.20 -6.81
CA LEU A 7 21.12 -20.54 -7.60
C LEU A 7 19.76 -20.52 -6.91
N ILE A 8 19.35 -21.61 -6.27
CA ILE A 8 18.17 -21.65 -5.40
C ILE A 8 18.28 -20.59 -4.30
N THR A 9 19.46 -20.43 -3.69
CA THR A 9 19.70 -19.39 -2.67
C THR A 9 19.49 -17.99 -3.24
N ILE A 10 20.00 -17.71 -4.44
CA ILE A 10 19.79 -16.42 -5.13
C ILE A 10 18.30 -16.19 -5.40
N VAL A 11 17.58 -17.20 -5.87
CA VAL A 11 16.13 -17.12 -6.10
C VAL A 11 15.39 -16.81 -4.80
N ILE A 12 15.72 -17.50 -3.70
CA ILE A 12 15.11 -17.27 -2.39
C ILE A 12 15.34 -15.84 -1.92
N VAL A 13 16.58 -15.35 -1.98
CA VAL A 13 16.90 -13.97 -1.59
C VAL A 13 16.15 -12.95 -2.47
N THR A 14 16.06 -13.22 -3.77
CA THR A 14 15.34 -12.37 -4.71
C THR A 14 13.83 -12.40 -4.46
N ALA A 15 13.26 -13.55 -4.12
CA ALA A 15 11.86 -13.68 -3.75
C ALA A 15 11.54 -12.92 -2.46
N LEU A 16 12.40 -13.01 -1.45
CA LEU A 16 12.26 -12.22 -0.22
C LEU A 16 12.40 -10.72 -0.48
N ALA A 17 13.30 -10.31 -1.38
CA ALA A 17 13.40 -8.92 -1.82
C ALA A 17 12.13 -8.46 -2.55
N PHE A 18 11.56 -9.30 -3.41
CA PHE A 18 10.26 -9.06 -4.02
C PHE A 18 9.17 -8.87 -2.97
N ASP A 19 9.06 -9.76 -1.99
CA ASP A 19 8.04 -9.70 -0.94
C ASP A 19 8.16 -8.47 -0.04
N PHE A 20 9.40 -8.09 0.26
CA PHE A 20 9.70 -6.84 0.93
C PHE A 20 9.24 -5.64 0.10
N THR A 21 9.58 -5.58 -1.19
CA THR A 21 9.08 -4.49 -2.07
C THR A 21 7.57 -4.52 -2.22
N ASN A 22 6.95 -5.70 -2.16
CA ASN A 22 5.51 -5.86 -2.22
C ASN A 22 4.84 -5.27 -0.97
N GLY A 23 5.28 -5.66 0.23
CA GLY A 23 4.76 -5.10 1.49
C GLY A 23 4.89 -3.58 1.53
N PHE A 24 6.04 -3.07 1.09
CA PHE A 24 6.28 -1.64 0.93
C PHE A 24 5.28 -0.98 -0.04
N HIS A 25 5.12 -1.54 -1.24
CA HIS A 25 4.24 -1.01 -2.28
C HIS A 25 2.76 -1.01 -1.85
N ASP A 26 2.31 -2.12 -1.26
CA ASP A 26 0.89 -2.40 -0.99
C ASP A 26 0.43 -1.99 0.41
N THR A 27 1.31 -1.39 1.23
CA THR A 27 0.91 -0.72 2.49
C THR A 27 -0.21 0.30 2.25
N ALA A 28 -0.19 0.97 1.09
CA ALA A 28 -1.21 1.93 0.70
C ALA A 28 -2.61 1.32 0.62
N ASN A 29 -2.73 0.06 0.22
CA ASN A 29 -4.02 -0.62 0.05
C ASN A 29 -4.77 -0.77 1.37
N ALA A 30 -4.04 -0.98 2.47
CA ALA A 30 -4.62 -1.12 3.80
C ALA A 30 -4.72 0.23 4.52
N MET A 31 -3.67 1.06 4.44
CA MET A 31 -3.49 2.19 5.37
C MET A 31 -3.79 3.56 4.79
N ALA A 32 -3.79 3.76 3.46
CA ALA A 32 -3.98 5.10 2.89
C ALA A 32 -5.30 5.72 3.33
N THR A 33 -6.39 4.94 3.33
CA THR A 33 -7.72 5.38 3.75
C THR A 33 -7.79 5.70 5.25
N THR A 34 -7.11 4.92 6.09
CA THR A 34 -7.08 5.14 7.56
C THR A 34 -6.26 6.35 7.94
N ILE A 35 -5.17 6.60 7.20
CA ILE A 35 -4.29 7.75 7.39
C ILE A 35 -4.99 9.02 6.89
N SER A 36 -5.60 8.97 5.70
CA SER A 36 -6.22 10.16 5.09
C SER A 36 -7.48 10.63 5.83
N THR A 37 -8.22 9.73 6.47
CA THR A 37 -9.37 10.08 7.33
C THR A 37 -8.96 10.57 8.72
N GLY A 38 -7.69 10.48 9.10
CA GLY A 38 -7.22 10.78 10.46
C GLY A 38 -7.63 9.75 11.51
N ALA A 39 -8.08 8.56 11.09
CA ALA A 39 -8.45 7.48 12.00
C ALA A 39 -7.24 6.91 12.74
N MET A 40 -6.05 6.93 12.13
CA MET A 40 -4.81 6.56 12.80
C MET A 40 -3.65 7.41 12.29
N GLY A 41 -2.68 7.71 13.18
CA GLY A 41 -1.44 8.36 12.77
C GLY A 41 -0.59 7.44 11.87
N PRO A 42 0.18 7.99 10.91
CA PRO A 42 0.91 7.21 9.92
C PRO A 42 1.79 6.08 10.49
N ARG A 43 2.60 6.37 11.52
CA ARG A 43 3.51 5.39 12.12
C ARG A 43 2.78 4.24 12.82
N ALA A 44 1.70 4.55 13.54
CA ALA A 44 0.88 3.54 14.21
C ALA A 44 0.16 2.66 13.18
N ALA A 45 -0.31 3.25 12.08
CA ALA A 45 -1.00 2.56 11.00
C ALA A 45 -0.09 1.51 10.34
N VAL A 46 1.12 1.89 9.93
CA VAL A 46 2.08 0.96 9.31
C VAL A 46 2.59 -0.10 10.29
N ALA A 47 2.74 0.23 11.58
CA ALA A 47 3.13 -0.74 12.61
C ALA A 47 2.06 -1.82 12.84
N MET A 48 0.80 -1.40 12.98
CA MET A 48 -0.34 -2.33 13.07
C MET A 48 -0.44 -3.20 11.81
N SER A 49 -0.30 -2.59 10.63
CA SER A 49 -0.36 -3.31 9.37
C SER A 49 0.76 -4.34 9.26
N ALA A 50 2.01 -3.99 9.58
CA ALA A 50 3.13 -4.91 9.55
C ALA A 50 2.93 -6.13 10.46
N ALA A 51 2.49 -5.92 11.70
CA ALA A 51 2.21 -7.01 12.63
C ALA A 51 1.12 -7.95 12.10
N LEU A 52 0.05 -7.41 11.54
CA LEU A 52 -1.05 -8.20 11.00
C LEU A 52 -0.70 -8.89 9.68
N ASN A 53 0.16 -8.29 8.84
CA ASN A 53 0.68 -8.97 7.64
C ASN A 53 1.51 -10.20 8.05
N LEU A 54 2.38 -10.05 9.06
CA LEU A 54 3.15 -11.17 9.60
C LEU A 54 2.23 -12.29 10.10
N LEU A 55 1.21 -11.96 10.90
CA LEU A 55 0.25 -12.95 11.40
C LEU A 55 -0.56 -13.59 10.26
N GLY A 56 -0.99 -12.78 9.29
CA GLY A 56 -1.75 -13.22 8.13
C GLY A 56 -1.02 -14.27 7.30
N ALA A 57 0.30 -14.17 7.21
CA ALA A 57 1.17 -15.12 6.49
C ALA A 57 1.05 -16.56 7.02
N PHE A 58 0.70 -16.75 8.29
CA PHE A 58 0.55 -18.09 8.90
C PHE A 58 -0.87 -18.67 8.81
N LEU A 59 -1.84 -17.93 8.24
CA LEU A 59 -3.24 -18.35 8.26
C LEU A 59 -3.65 -19.30 7.12
N SER A 60 -2.89 -19.37 6.03
CA SER A 60 -3.21 -20.22 4.88
C SER A 60 -1.98 -20.48 4.01
N VAL A 61 -2.04 -21.53 3.19
CA VAL A 61 -1.04 -21.93 2.19
C VAL A 61 -1.66 -22.20 0.80
N GLU A 62 -2.97 -21.99 0.62
CA GLU A 62 -3.70 -22.35 -0.60
C GLU A 62 -3.30 -21.52 -1.84
N VAL A 63 -3.01 -20.23 -1.66
CA VAL A 63 -2.50 -19.37 -2.73
C VAL A 63 -1.08 -19.80 -3.10
N ALA A 64 -0.26 -20.18 -2.12
CA ALA A 64 1.09 -20.67 -2.36
C ALA A 64 1.08 -21.94 -3.23
N ARG A 65 0.20 -22.91 -2.91
CA ARG A 65 -0.02 -24.12 -3.72
C ARG A 65 -0.44 -23.82 -5.15
N THR A 66 -1.34 -22.85 -5.32
CA THR A 66 -1.82 -22.44 -6.65
C THR A 66 -0.68 -21.87 -7.49
N ILE A 67 0.26 -21.16 -6.86
CA ILE A 67 1.42 -20.58 -7.55
C ILE A 67 2.51 -21.61 -7.83
N SER A 68 2.78 -22.52 -6.89
CA SER A 68 3.83 -23.50 -7.07
C SER A 68 3.51 -24.55 -8.12
N GLY A 69 2.28 -25.06 -8.19
CA GLY A 69 1.93 -26.13 -9.14
C GLY A 69 0.71 -25.90 -10.02
N GLY A 70 0.00 -24.78 -9.85
CA GLY A 70 -1.24 -24.51 -10.60
C GLY A 70 -1.02 -23.79 -11.94
N ILE A 71 -0.05 -22.87 -12.00
CA ILE A 71 0.10 -21.94 -13.14
C ILE A 71 1.25 -22.33 -14.06
N ILE A 72 2.36 -22.77 -13.49
CA ILE A 72 3.55 -23.20 -14.21
C ILE A 72 3.69 -24.70 -14.02
N ASP A 73 3.88 -25.41 -15.12
CA ASP A 73 4.13 -26.84 -15.08
C ASP A 73 5.56 -27.10 -14.58
N GLU A 74 5.64 -27.63 -13.35
CA GLU A 74 6.89 -27.95 -12.66
C GLU A 74 7.67 -29.07 -13.37
N GLU A 75 6.97 -29.91 -14.16
CA GLU A 75 7.55 -31.04 -14.89
C GLU A 75 8.02 -30.65 -16.31
N ALA A 76 7.63 -29.47 -16.80
CA ALA A 76 7.99 -28.97 -18.13
C ALA A 76 9.45 -28.47 -18.25
N GLY A 77 10.28 -28.70 -17.23
CA GLY A 77 11.71 -28.35 -17.25
C GLY A 77 12.01 -26.90 -16.90
N VAL A 78 11.13 -26.25 -16.13
CA VAL A 78 11.37 -24.90 -15.59
C VAL A 78 12.54 -24.95 -14.62
N ARG A 79 13.58 -24.18 -14.93
CA ARG A 79 14.79 -24.11 -14.10
C ARG A 79 14.73 -22.90 -13.17
N PRO A 80 15.39 -22.92 -12.00
CA PRO A 80 15.32 -21.81 -11.07
C PRO A 80 15.92 -20.48 -11.62
N GLU A 81 16.72 -20.50 -12.69
CA GLU A 81 17.19 -19.31 -13.44
C GLU A 81 16.02 -18.56 -14.09
N VAL A 82 15.03 -19.30 -14.59
CA VAL A 82 13.82 -18.75 -15.22
C VAL A 82 12.95 -18.08 -14.17
N ILE A 83 12.82 -18.71 -12.99
CA ILE A 83 12.10 -18.15 -11.84
C ILE A 83 12.78 -16.87 -11.36
N PHE A 84 14.11 -16.88 -11.26
CA PHE A 84 14.92 -15.71 -10.93
C PHE A 84 14.67 -14.55 -11.91
N ALA A 85 14.72 -14.81 -13.21
CA ALA A 85 14.44 -13.81 -14.24
C ALA A 85 13.01 -13.24 -14.14
N GLY A 86 12.02 -14.10 -13.88
CA GLY A 86 10.65 -13.67 -13.67
C GLY A 86 10.48 -12.76 -12.44
N LEU A 87 11.13 -13.09 -11.33
CA LEU A 87 11.18 -12.24 -10.14
C LEU A 87 11.85 -10.89 -10.41
N VAL A 88 12.94 -10.86 -11.18
CA VAL A 88 13.61 -9.62 -11.59
C VAL A 88 12.63 -8.73 -12.38
N GLY A 89 11.89 -9.30 -13.32
CA GLY A 89 10.85 -8.58 -14.07
C GLY A 89 9.78 -7.96 -13.17
N ALA A 90 9.33 -8.73 -12.18
CA ALA A 90 8.34 -8.27 -11.20
C ALA A 90 8.87 -7.14 -10.31
N ILE A 91 10.09 -7.29 -9.76
CA ILE A 91 10.72 -6.29 -8.87
C ILE A 91 10.97 -4.99 -9.62
N VAL A 92 11.59 -5.05 -10.81
CA VAL A 92 11.89 -3.86 -11.60
C VAL A 92 10.61 -3.10 -11.91
N TRP A 93 9.55 -3.80 -12.32
CA TRP A 93 8.26 -3.14 -12.58
C TRP A 93 7.67 -2.49 -11.32
N ASN A 94 7.64 -3.20 -10.19
CA ASN A 94 7.15 -2.67 -8.92
C ASN A 94 7.91 -1.42 -8.45
N LEU A 95 9.24 -1.39 -8.64
CA LEU A 95 10.06 -0.23 -8.30
C LEU A 95 9.77 0.96 -9.23
N LEU A 96 9.56 0.72 -10.52
CA LEU A 96 9.21 1.76 -11.49
C LEU A 96 7.84 2.39 -11.21
N THR A 97 6.84 1.58 -10.91
CA THR A 97 5.49 2.07 -10.59
C THR A 97 5.48 2.79 -9.25
N TRP A 98 6.24 2.31 -8.26
CA TRP A 98 6.47 3.04 -7.01
C TRP A 98 7.11 4.42 -7.25
N LEU A 99 8.16 4.48 -8.07
CA LEU A 99 8.82 5.75 -8.41
C LEU A 99 7.82 6.74 -9.02
N ALA A 100 6.96 6.25 -9.92
CA ALA A 100 5.88 7.03 -10.53
C ALA A 100 4.73 7.36 -9.55
N GLY A 101 4.68 6.73 -8.38
CA GLY A 101 3.58 6.85 -7.41
C GLY A 101 2.27 6.24 -7.91
N LEU A 102 2.35 5.28 -8.85
CA LEU A 102 1.20 4.62 -9.44
C LEU A 102 0.87 3.35 -8.64
N PRO A 103 -0.35 3.20 -8.12
CA PRO A 103 -0.78 1.98 -7.45
C PRO A 103 -0.97 0.84 -8.49
N SER A 104 0.10 0.07 -8.73
CA SER A 104 0.09 -1.15 -9.54
C SER A 104 -0.20 -2.40 -8.71
N SER A 105 -0.43 -3.52 -9.39
CA SER A 105 -0.62 -4.82 -8.75
C SER A 105 0.67 -5.62 -8.75
N SER A 106 1.25 -5.87 -7.58
CA SER A 106 2.40 -6.76 -7.45
C SER A 106 2.10 -8.20 -7.88
N SER A 107 0.86 -8.68 -7.69
CA SER A 107 0.42 -9.98 -8.19
C SER A 107 0.58 -10.09 -9.70
N HIS A 108 0.12 -9.09 -10.45
CA HIS A 108 0.22 -9.09 -11.91
C HIS A 108 1.64 -8.89 -12.40
N ALA A 109 2.47 -8.14 -11.64
CA ALA A 109 3.88 -8.03 -11.94
C ALA A 109 4.58 -9.38 -11.77
N LEU A 110 4.26 -10.12 -10.70
CA LEU A 110 4.79 -11.46 -10.46
C LEU A 110 4.36 -12.45 -11.55
N PHE A 111 3.05 -12.53 -11.83
CA PHE A 111 2.55 -13.42 -12.87
C PHE A 111 3.08 -13.04 -14.24
N GLY A 112 3.09 -11.75 -14.57
CA GLY A 112 3.68 -11.26 -15.81
C GLY A 112 5.14 -11.69 -15.94
N GLY A 113 5.96 -11.38 -14.95
CA GLY A 113 7.39 -11.73 -14.93
C GLY A 113 7.63 -13.24 -15.11
N LEU A 114 6.94 -14.08 -14.33
CA LEU A 114 7.08 -15.53 -14.41
C LEU A 114 6.57 -16.09 -15.76
N ILE A 115 5.39 -15.67 -16.23
CA ILE A 115 4.83 -16.08 -17.53
C ILE A 115 5.76 -15.67 -18.66
N GLY A 116 6.28 -14.44 -18.65
CA GLY A 116 7.19 -13.94 -19.68
C GLY A 116 8.52 -14.69 -19.70
N ALA A 117 9.11 -14.94 -18.53
CA ALA A 117 10.34 -15.70 -18.40
C ALA A 117 10.17 -17.15 -18.90
N THR A 118 9.11 -17.83 -18.47
CA THR A 118 8.80 -19.21 -18.87
C THR A 118 8.50 -19.29 -20.37
N LEU A 119 7.72 -18.36 -20.91
CA LEU A 119 7.41 -18.34 -22.35
C LEU A 119 8.66 -18.18 -23.22
N ALA A 120 9.62 -17.36 -22.76
CA ALA A 120 10.85 -17.09 -23.51
C ALA A 120 11.89 -18.21 -23.43
N SER A 121 11.99 -18.89 -22.28
CA SER A 121 13.03 -19.89 -22.02
C SER A 121 12.59 -21.34 -22.26
N VAL A 122 11.33 -21.65 -21.94
CA VAL A 122 10.79 -23.02 -21.98
C VAL A 122 9.76 -23.17 -23.10
N GLY A 123 8.87 -22.19 -23.24
CA GLY A 123 7.82 -22.17 -24.26
C GLY A 123 6.41 -22.12 -23.67
N ALA A 124 5.40 -22.06 -24.55
CA ALA A 124 4.01 -21.88 -24.15
C ALA A 124 3.41 -23.10 -23.45
N ASP A 125 3.90 -24.31 -23.78
CA ASP A 125 3.37 -25.56 -23.23
C ASP A 125 3.65 -25.72 -21.72
N ALA A 126 4.65 -25.03 -21.19
CA ALA A 126 4.97 -25.01 -19.77
C ALA A 126 4.04 -24.12 -18.93
N ILE A 127 3.07 -23.43 -19.57
CA ILE A 127 2.14 -22.52 -18.93
C ILE A 127 0.74 -23.10 -19.02
N ASN A 128 0.10 -23.32 -17.87
CA ASN A 128 -1.28 -23.74 -17.85
C ASN A 128 -2.20 -22.55 -18.18
N GLY A 129 -2.55 -22.41 -19.47
CA GLY A 129 -3.39 -21.32 -19.95
C GLY A 129 -4.77 -21.25 -19.31
N ASP A 130 -5.37 -22.40 -18.97
CA ASP A 130 -6.66 -22.45 -18.27
C ASP A 130 -6.53 -21.94 -16.84
N ALA A 131 -5.48 -22.34 -16.12
CA ALA A 131 -5.21 -21.82 -14.78
C ALA A 131 -4.90 -20.32 -14.80
N VAL A 132 -4.11 -19.83 -15.77
CA VAL A 132 -3.88 -18.38 -15.94
C VAL A 132 -5.21 -17.65 -16.15
N LEU A 133 -6.07 -18.15 -17.03
CA LEU A 133 -7.35 -17.52 -17.29
C LEU A 133 -8.26 -17.52 -16.06
N THR A 134 -8.45 -18.68 -15.42
CA THR A 134 -9.44 -18.88 -14.36
C THR A 134 -8.98 -18.42 -12.98
N LYS A 135 -7.67 -18.48 -12.69
CA LYS A 135 -7.08 -18.15 -11.38
C LYS A 135 -6.41 -16.78 -11.33
N VAL A 136 -6.05 -16.20 -12.48
CA VAL A 136 -5.37 -14.89 -12.56
C VAL A 136 -6.23 -13.85 -13.29
N ILE A 137 -6.54 -14.07 -14.57
CA ILE A 137 -7.17 -13.04 -15.42
C ILE A 137 -8.62 -12.77 -15.04
N VAL A 138 -9.46 -13.80 -14.89
CA VAL A 138 -10.87 -13.63 -14.51
C VAL A 138 -10.98 -12.97 -13.12
N PRO A 139 -10.27 -13.44 -12.07
CA PRO A 139 -10.30 -12.80 -10.76
C PRO A 139 -9.79 -11.35 -10.80
N ALA A 140 -8.79 -11.02 -11.63
CA ALA A 140 -8.28 -9.66 -11.77
C ALA A 140 -9.32 -8.63 -12.23
N VAL A 141 -10.23 -9.05 -13.12
CA VAL A 141 -11.32 -8.19 -13.60
C VAL A 141 -12.51 -8.23 -12.65
N ALA A 142 -12.88 -9.43 -12.18
CA ALA A 142 -14.07 -9.62 -11.36
C ALA A 142 -13.94 -8.99 -9.97
N ALA A 143 -12.80 -9.19 -9.30
CA ALA A 143 -12.64 -8.79 -7.90
C ALA A 143 -12.76 -7.28 -7.62
N PRO A 144 -12.17 -6.35 -8.40
CA PRO A 144 -12.41 -4.92 -8.19
C PRO A 144 -13.89 -4.54 -8.36
N LEU A 145 -14.62 -5.20 -9.28
CA LEU A 145 -16.04 -4.95 -9.51
C LEU A 145 -16.88 -5.48 -8.34
N VAL A 146 -16.63 -6.71 -7.91
CA VAL A 146 -17.31 -7.33 -6.76
C VAL A 146 -17.09 -6.51 -5.49
N ALA A 147 -15.85 -6.13 -5.20
CA ALA A 147 -15.51 -5.31 -4.05
C ALA A 147 -16.13 -3.91 -4.14
N GLY A 148 -16.14 -3.30 -5.33
CA GLY A 148 -16.78 -2.01 -5.57
C GLY A 148 -18.30 -2.05 -5.39
N ILE A 149 -18.98 -3.06 -5.91
CA ILE A 149 -20.43 -3.26 -5.72
C ILE A 149 -20.73 -3.49 -4.24
N ALA A 150 -20.00 -4.40 -3.59
CA ALA A 150 -20.16 -4.68 -2.16
C ALA A 150 -19.98 -3.41 -1.32
N ALA A 151 -18.92 -2.63 -1.56
CA ALA A 151 -18.67 -1.38 -0.86
C ALA A 151 -19.73 -0.30 -1.16
N THR A 152 -20.27 -0.24 -2.39
CA THR A 152 -21.37 0.66 -2.76
C THR A 152 -22.62 0.35 -1.94
N LEU A 153 -23.00 -0.93 -1.89
CA LEU A 153 -24.19 -1.39 -1.16
C LEU A 153 -24.00 -1.21 0.35
N ALA A 154 -22.85 -1.61 0.88
CA ALA A 154 -22.49 -1.42 2.29
C ALA A 154 -22.56 0.06 2.66
N THR A 155 -21.96 0.95 1.87
CA THR A 155 -22.00 2.40 2.12
C THR A 155 -23.44 2.93 2.11
N ARG A 156 -24.25 2.56 1.11
CA ARG A 156 -25.66 2.97 1.06
C ARG A 156 -26.44 2.51 2.28
N LEU A 157 -26.20 1.29 2.74
CA LEU A 157 -26.83 0.74 3.93
C LEU A 157 -26.38 1.50 5.19
N THR A 158 -25.07 1.70 5.35
CA THR A 158 -24.46 2.44 6.45
C THR A 158 -25.11 3.82 6.61
N TYR A 159 -25.13 4.63 5.55
CA TYR A 159 -25.73 5.97 5.60
C TYR A 159 -27.26 5.95 5.73
N ARG A 160 -27.95 4.87 5.35
CA ARG A 160 -29.40 4.73 5.57
C ARG A 160 -29.71 4.44 7.03
N LEU A 161 -28.94 3.55 7.66
CA LEU A 161 -29.14 3.14 9.06
C LEU A 161 -28.77 4.24 10.05
N THR A 162 -27.82 5.11 9.72
CA THR A 162 -27.45 6.25 10.58
C THR A 162 -28.20 7.55 10.31
N ARG A 163 -29.23 7.55 9.45
CA ARG A 163 -30.12 8.71 9.30
C ARG A 163 -30.84 8.99 10.62
N GLY A 164 -30.37 9.99 11.36
CA GLY A 164 -30.92 10.39 12.65
C GLY A 164 -30.13 9.94 13.88
N ALA A 165 -28.96 9.31 13.71
CA ALA A 165 -28.06 9.01 14.82
C ALA A 165 -27.27 10.26 15.27
N ASP A 166 -26.88 10.30 16.55
CA ASP A 166 -26.00 11.35 17.07
C ASP A 166 -24.67 11.39 16.29
N GLU A 167 -24.38 12.55 15.68
CA GLU A 167 -23.26 12.69 14.75
C GLU A 167 -21.90 12.42 15.43
N ARG A 168 -21.76 12.79 16.71
CA ARG A 168 -20.49 12.62 17.45
C ARG A 168 -20.27 11.18 17.90
N ALA A 169 -21.29 10.51 18.41
CA ALA A 169 -21.22 9.09 18.77
C ALA A 169 -20.99 8.22 17.52
N SER A 170 -21.69 8.53 16.43
CA SER A 170 -21.54 7.87 15.13
C SER A 170 -20.13 8.03 14.55
N ALA A 171 -19.57 9.25 14.60
CA ALA A 171 -18.20 9.50 14.14
C ALA A 171 -17.13 8.72 14.94
N ARG A 172 -17.26 8.64 16.28
CA ARG A 172 -16.36 7.83 17.12
C ARG A 172 -16.47 6.34 16.81
N GLY A 173 -17.70 5.84 16.67
CA GLY A 173 -17.97 4.45 16.31
C GLY A 173 -17.37 4.08 14.95
N TYR A 174 -17.56 4.92 13.93
CA TYR A 174 -16.98 4.68 12.61
C TYR A 174 -15.46 4.79 12.58
N ARG A 175 -14.85 5.67 13.39
CA ARG A 175 -13.39 5.72 13.51
C ARG A 175 -12.84 4.41 14.08
N ALA A 176 -13.44 3.89 15.16
CA ALA A 176 -13.05 2.61 15.73
C ALA A 176 -13.30 1.44 14.76
N GLY A 177 -14.47 1.42 14.11
CA GLY A 177 -14.80 0.45 13.07
C GLY A 177 -13.81 0.48 11.91
N GLN A 178 -13.42 1.66 11.44
CA GLN A 178 -12.44 1.82 10.37
C GLN A 178 -11.06 1.26 10.77
N ILE A 179 -10.62 1.48 12.01
CA ILE A 179 -9.37 0.90 12.50
C ILE A 179 -9.45 -0.63 12.47
N ALA A 180 -10.56 -1.21 12.95
CA ALA A 180 -10.77 -2.65 12.94
C ALA A 180 -10.84 -3.23 11.52
N SER A 181 -11.55 -2.57 10.58
CA SER A 181 -11.57 -3.01 9.18
C SER A 181 -10.21 -2.85 8.50
N ALA A 182 -9.44 -1.81 8.81
CA ALA A 182 -8.08 -1.64 8.30
C ALA A 182 -7.13 -2.74 8.80
N ALA A 183 -7.32 -3.17 10.06
CA ALA A 183 -6.65 -4.33 10.62
C ALA A 183 -7.02 -5.61 9.84
N LEU A 184 -8.30 -5.83 9.56
CA LEU A 184 -8.75 -6.97 8.74
C LEU A 184 -8.17 -6.94 7.32
N VAL A 185 -8.10 -5.78 6.66
CA VAL A 185 -7.44 -5.66 5.35
C VAL A 185 -5.96 -6.01 5.45
N SER A 186 -5.27 -5.60 6.51
CA SER A 186 -3.85 -5.93 6.70
C SER A 186 -3.61 -7.42 6.95
N LEU A 187 -4.49 -8.06 7.73
CA LEU A 187 -4.46 -9.49 7.94
C LEU A 187 -4.71 -10.24 6.63
N ALA A 188 -5.75 -9.84 5.90
CA ALA A 188 -6.09 -10.39 4.60
C ALA A 188 -4.97 -10.21 3.57
N HIS A 189 -4.29 -9.06 3.60
CA HIS A 189 -3.13 -8.80 2.77
C HIS A 189 -2.01 -9.80 3.07
N GLY A 190 -1.64 -10.01 4.35
CA GLY A 190 -0.65 -11.02 4.72
C GLY A 190 -1.05 -12.43 4.30
N THR A 191 -2.32 -12.80 4.48
CA THR A 191 -2.85 -14.10 4.07
C THR A 191 -2.85 -14.30 2.56
N ASN A 192 -2.89 -13.24 1.75
CA ASN A 192 -2.92 -13.37 0.30
C ASN A 192 -1.53 -13.21 -0.34
N ASP A 193 -0.77 -12.20 0.08
CA ASP A 193 0.41 -11.72 -0.62
C ASP A 193 1.69 -12.40 -0.18
N ALA A 194 1.84 -12.67 1.12
CA ALA A 194 2.99 -13.43 1.61
C ALA A 194 3.02 -14.82 0.96
N GLN A 195 1.84 -15.41 0.75
CA GLN A 195 1.69 -16.70 0.08
C GLN A 195 2.20 -16.71 -1.36
N LYS A 196 2.20 -15.56 -2.05
CA LYS A 196 2.70 -15.51 -3.43
C LYS A 196 4.19 -15.77 -3.48
N THR A 197 4.90 -15.12 -2.58
CA THR A 197 6.34 -15.34 -2.40
C THR A 197 6.61 -16.75 -1.89
N MET A 198 5.81 -17.27 -0.95
CA MET A 198 5.93 -18.66 -0.50
C MET A 198 5.78 -19.65 -1.65
N GLY A 199 4.81 -19.44 -2.54
CA GLY A 199 4.59 -20.27 -3.73
C GLY A 199 5.78 -20.27 -4.68
N VAL A 200 6.37 -19.09 -4.94
CA VAL A 200 7.54 -18.96 -5.82
C VAL A 200 8.79 -19.61 -5.21
N MET A 201 9.02 -19.39 -3.91
CA MET A 201 10.12 -20.05 -3.20
C MET A 201 9.96 -21.57 -3.19
N THR A 202 8.73 -22.06 -3.01
CA THR A 202 8.41 -23.49 -3.05
C THR A 202 8.61 -24.06 -4.44
N LEU A 203 8.15 -23.37 -5.49
CA LEU A 203 8.43 -23.73 -6.88
C LEU A 203 9.94 -23.83 -7.16
N ALA A 204 10.72 -22.87 -6.67
CA ALA A 204 12.18 -22.89 -6.83
C ALA A 204 12.84 -24.08 -6.10
N LEU A 205 12.32 -24.45 -4.93
CA LEU A 205 12.79 -25.62 -4.20
C LEU A 205 12.39 -26.94 -4.90
N ILE A 206 11.20 -27.01 -5.50
CA ILE A 206 10.75 -28.20 -6.22
C ILE A 206 11.53 -28.37 -7.53
N THR A 207 11.57 -27.33 -8.36
CA THR A 207 12.33 -27.33 -9.63
C THR A 207 13.84 -27.53 -9.41
N GLY A 208 14.35 -27.08 -8.26
CA GLY A 208 15.71 -27.32 -7.80
C GLY A 208 15.97 -28.71 -7.19
N GLY A 209 14.95 -29.58 -7.11
CA GLY A 209 15.04 -30.94 -6.59
C GLY A 209 15.16 -31.07 -5.07
N SER A 210 14.94 -29.98 -4.32
CA SER A 210 15.00 -29.94 -2.84
C SER A 210 13.68 -30.31 -2.17
N LEU A 211 12.55 -30.17 -2.88
CA LEU A 211 11.22 -30.61 -2.45
C LEU A 211 10.59 -31.47 -3.54
N ALA A 212 9.68 -32.37 -3.15
CA ALA A 212 8.90 -33.15 -4.10
C ALA A 212 7.76 -32.31 -4.70
N PRO A 213 7.33 -32.56 -5.94
CA PRO A 213 6.14 -31.93 -6.52
C PRO A 213 4.91 -32.04 -5.61
N GLY A 214 4.12 -30.96 -5.54
CA GLY A 214 2.94 -30.88 -4.68
C GLY A 214 3.23 -30.75 -3.17
N SER A 215 4.49 -30.54 -2.76
CA SER A 215 4.82 -30.28 -1.36
C SER A 215 4.30 -28.91 -0.90
N ASP A 216 3.90 -28.84 0.37
CA ASP A 216 3.56 -27.58 1.02
C ASP A 216 4.81 -26.72 1.30
N PRO A 217 4.67 -25.38 1.35
CA PRO A 217 5.76 -24.50 1.75
C PRO A 217 6.23 -24.85 3.18
N PRO A 218 7.53 -25.12 3.40
CA PRO A 218 8.03 -25.41 4.73
C PRO A 218 7.94 -24.18 5.63
N LEU A 219 7.90 -24.39 6.95
CA LEU A 219 7.67 -23.33 7.94
C LEU A 219 8.66 -22.15 7.81
N TRP A 220 9.92 -22.40 7.45
CA TRP A 220 10.91 -21.34 7.27
C TRP A 220 10.60 -20.46 6.05
N VAL A 221 10.01 -21.01 4.98
CA VAL A 221 9.52 -20.23 3.82
C VAL A 221 8.38 -19.33 4.27
N ILE A 222 7.44 -19.87 5.04
CA ILE A 222 6.30 -19.11 5.58
C ILE A 222 6.80 -17.96 6.48
N ALA A 223 7.69 -18.28 7.43
CA ALA A 223 8.20 -17.30 8.38
C ALA A 223 9.07 -16.22 7.72
N SER A 224 9.92 -16.59 6.75
CA SER A 224 10.78 -15.62 6.05
C SER A 224 9.99 -14.72 5.11
N ALA A 225 9.02 -15.24 4.35
CA ALA A 225 8.10 -14.44 3.54
C ALA A 225 7.27 -13.48 4.43
N GLY A 226 6.64 -14.02 5.49
CA GLY A 226 5.89 -13.22 6.45
C GLY A 226 6.71 -12.09 7.09
N ALA A 227 7.98 -12.35 7.42
CA ALA A 227 8.89 -11.32 7.92
C ALA A 227 9.26 -10.28 6.86
N ALA A 228 9.53 -10.70 5.62
CA ALA A 228 9.88 -9.81 4.52
C ALA A 228 8.75 -8.84 4.18
N ILE A 229 7.52 -9.34 3.97
CA ILE A 229 6.35 -8.50 3.69
C ILE A 229 6.03 -7.56 4.87
N ALA A 230 6.17 -8.03 6.11
CA ALA A 230 5.93 -7.20 7.30
C ALA A 230 6.96 -6.07 7.42
N LEU A 231 8.24 -6.36 7.18
CA LEU A 231 9.30 -5.36 7.22
C LEU A 231 9.12 -4.32 6.12
N GLY A 232 8.80 -4.76 4.89
CA GLY A 232 8.44 -3.87 3.79
C GLY A 232 7.26 -2.97 4.16
N THR A 233 6.21 -3.57 4.73
CA THR A 233 5.01 -2.84 5.17
C THR A 233 5.32 -1.78 6.21
N TYR A 234 6.19 -2.10 7.17
CA TYR A 234 6.57 -1.17 8.23
C TYR A 234 7.28 0.09 7.71
N LEU A 235 8.13 -0.06 6.68
CA LEU A 235 8.79 1.07 6.03
C LEU A 235 7.81 1.95 5.24
N GLY A 236 6.65 1.39 4.90
CA GLY A 236 5.54 2.09 4.26
C GLY A 236 5.65 2.07 2.75
N GLY A 237 5.04 3.04 2.09
CA GLY A 237 5.02 3.17 0.63
C GLY A 237 4.60 4.58 0.26
N TRP A 238 5.22 5.57 0.92
CA TRP A 238 4.65 6.91 1.12
C TRP A 238 4.23 7.61 -0.17
N ARG A 239 4.97 7.39 -1.27
CA ARG A 239 4.61 7.88 -2.61
C ARG A 239 3.23 7.39 -3.07
N ILE A 240 2.95 6.10 -2.88
CA ILE A 240 1.68 5.47 -3.27
C ILE A 240 0.60 5.79 -2.26
N ILE A 241 0.93 5.83 -0.96
CA ILE A 241 0.00 6.25 0.11
C ILE A 241 -0.55 7.65 -0.20
N ARG A 242 0.31 8.59 -0.60
CA ARG A 242 -0.10 9.95 -1.01
C ARG A 242 -1.08 9.90 -2.19
N THR A 243 -0.80 9.10 -3.22
CA THR A 243 -1.69 8.95 -4.38
C THR A 243 -3.05 8.35 -3.99
N MET A 244 -3.06 7.29 -3.18
CA MET A 244 -4.28 6.58 -2.79
C MET A 244 -5.14 7.33 -1.76
N GLY A 245 -4.53 8.10 -0.86
CA GLY A 245 -5.22 8.71 0.28
C GLY A 245 -6.27 9.76 -0.07
N LYS A 246 -6.03 10.58 -1.10
CA LYS A 246 -6.98 11.62 -1.60
C LYS A 246 -7.22 11.57 -3.12
N GLY A 247 -6.59 10.63 -3.84
CA GLY A 247 -6.58 10.64 -5.30
C GLY A 247 -7.82 10.07 -5.99
N LEU A 248 -8.63 9.27 -5.28
CA LEU A 248 -9.78 8.55 -5.85
C LEU A 248 -11.14 9.14 -5.46
N THR A 249 -11.37 9.37 -4.16
CA THR A 249 -12.61 9.94 -3.63
C THR A 249 -12.32 10.58 -2.27
N ASP A 250 -13.16 11.52 -1.85
CA ASP A 250 -13.09 12.10 -0.51
C ASP A 250 -13.76 11.14 0.47
N ILE A 251 -12.94 10.36 1.18
CA ILE A 251 -13.39 9.28 2.07
C ILE A 251 -13.65 9.83 3.48
N GLN A 252 -14.84 9.56 4.01
CA GLN A 252 -15.14 9.71 5.44
C GLN A 252 -14.97 8.37 6.19
N PRO A 253 -14.81 8.36 7.53
CA PRO A 253 -14.63 7.12 8.29
C PRO A 253 -15.69 6.03 8.03
N ALA A 254 -16.95 6.41 7.83
CA ALA A 254 -18.02 5.47 7.48
C ALA A 254 -17.81 4.79 6.12
N GLN A 255 -17.39 5.55 5.10
CA GLN A 255 -17.03 5.01 3.78
C GLN A 255 -15.74 4.18 3.85
N GLY A 256 -14.77 4.61 4.65
CA GLY A 256 -13.53 3.89 4.90
C GLY A 256 -13.79 2.51 5.51
N PHE A 257 -14.64 2.46 6.54
CA PHE A 257 -15.11 1.22 7.14
C PHE A 257 -15.81 0.29 6.13
N ALA A 258 -16.75 0.82 5.34
CA ALA A 258 -17.46 0.04 4.34
C ALA A 258 -16.54 -0.50 3.23
N ALA A 259 -15.63 0.34 2.71
CA ALA A 259 -14.65 -0.06 1.70
C ALA A 259 -13.68 -1.11 2.22
N GLN A 260 -13.09 -0.90 3.40
CA GLN A 260 -12.11 -1.84 3.96
C GLN A 260 -12.75 -3.17 4.35
N THR A 261 -13.97 -3.15 4.89
CA THR A 261 -14.69 -4.40 5.19
C THR A 261 -14.97 -5.17 3.90
N GLY A 262 -15.49 -4.50 2.86
CA GLY A 262 -15.74 -5.13 1.56
C GLY A 262 -14.47 -5.70 0.94
N ALA A 263 -13.38 -4.93 0.95
CA ALA A 263 -12.08 -5.37 0.44
C ALA A 263 -11.53 -6.57 1.22
N ALA A 264 -11.52 -6.51 2.56
CA ALA A 264 -11.05 -7.60 3.41
C ALA A 264 -11.84 -8.89 3.17
N THR A 265 -13.18 -8.79 3.09
CA THR A 265 -14.03 -9.95 2.80
C THR A 265 -13.71 -10.54 1.42
N THR A 266 -13.59 -9.71 0.38
CA THR A 266 -13.24 -10.19 -0.96
C THR A 266 -11.86 -10.85 -0.99
N ILE A 267 -10.85 -10.26 -0.35
CA ILE A 267 -9.49 -10.82 -0.30
C ILE A 267 -9.50 -12.16 0.45
N LEU A 268 -10.05 -12.22 1.67
CA LEU A 268 -10.09 -13.45 2.46
C LEU A 268 -10.86 -14.57 1.78
N ALA A 269 -12.06 -14.29 1.26
CA ALA A 269 -12.87 -15.28 0.55
C ALA A 269 -12.12 -15.83 -0.66
N SER A 270 -11.41 -14.98 -1.38
CA SER A 270 -10.59 -15.39 -2.52
C SER A 270 -9.38 -16.22 -2.13
N SER A 271 -8.65 -15.81 -1.08
CA SER A 271 -7.49 -16.56 -0.60
C SER A 271 -7.88 -17.95 -0.10
N HIS A 272 -9.09 -18.11 0.48
CA HIS A 272 -9.66 -19.43 0.80
C HIS A 272 -9.94 -20.30 -0.43
N LEU A 273 -10.24 -19.70 -1.58
CA LEU A 273 -10.41 -20.40 -2.85
C LEU A 273 -9.09 -20.63 -3.60
N GLY A 274 -7.97 -20.17 -3.04
CA GLY A 274 -6.65 -20.22 -3.64
C GLY A 274 -6.46 -19.26 -4.82
N PHE A 275 -7.37 -18.32 -5.07
CA PHE A 275 -7.17 -17.36 -6.16
C PHE A 275 -6.19 -16.27 -5.72
N ALA A 276 -5.14 -16.08 -6.50
CA ALA A 276 -4.09 -15.11 -6.24
C ALA A 276 -4.50 -13.70 -6.69
N LEU A 277 -5.38 -13.07 -5.90
CA LEU A 277 -5.91 -11.76 -6.24
C LEU A 277 -4.90 -10.61 -6.09
N SER A 278 -5.21 -9.54 -6.80
CA SER A 278 -4.61 -8.22 -6.62
C SER A 278 -5.33 -7.46 -5.50
N THR A 279 -4.66 -7.30 -4.36
CA THR A 279 -5.15 -6.47 -3.25
C THR A 279 -5.31 -5.02 -3.68
N THR A 280 -4.39 -4.49 -4.50
CA THR A 280 -4.50 -3.13 -5.06
C THR A 280 -5.78 -2.90 -5.83
N GLN A 281 -6.14 -3.82 -6.74
CA GLN A 281 -7.37 -3.70 -7.52
C GLN A 281 -8.61 -3.82 -6.63
N VAL A 282 -8.63 -4.79 -5.71
CA VAL A 282 -9.75 -5.02 -4.80
C VAL A 282 -9.98 -3.81 -3.88
N CYS A 283 -8.94 -3.32 -3.22
CA CYS A 283 -9.04 -2.15 -2.35
C CYS A 283 -9.41 -0.88 -3.13
N SER A 284 -8.83 -0.67 -4.32
CA SER A 284 -9.17 0.47 -5.18
C SER A 284 -10.63 0.42 -5.65
N GLY A 285 -11.10 -0.76 -6.06
CA GLY A 285 -12.49 -0.99 -6.44
C GLY A 285 -13.44 -0.72 -5.28
N ALA A 286 -13.13 -1.20 -4.07
CA ALA A 286 -13.91 -0.93 -2.87
C ALA A 286 -13.95 0.56 -2.50
N VAL A 287 -12.83 1.27 -2.62
CA VAL A 287 -12.75 2.72 -2.39
C VAL A 287 -13.60 3.49 -3.42
N LEU A 288 -13.50 3.16 -4.70
CA LEU A 288 -14.34 3.75 -5.74
C LEU A 288 -15.84 3.47 -5.47
N GLY A 289 -16.15 2.24 -5.08
CA GLY A 289 -17.49 1.80 -4.71
C GLY A 289 -18.07 2.58 -3.53
N SER A 290 -17.30 2.77 -2.46
CA SER A 290 -17.77 3.55 -1.32
C SER A 290 -17.98 5.03 -1.68
N GLY A 291 -17.19 5.57 -2.61
CA GLY A 291 -17.43 6.89 -3.23
C GLY A 291 -18.79 6.97 -3.92
N MET A 292 -19.09 6.03 -4.82
CA MET A 292 -20.37 5.94 -5.55
C MET A 292 -21.58 5.66 -4.64
N GLY A 293 -21.35 5.02 -3.49
CA GLY A 293 -22.40 4.68 -2.53
C GLY A 293 -22.92 5.88 -1.73
N ARG A 294 -22.14 6.96 -1.62
CA ARG A 294 -22.52 8.17 -0.86
C ARG A 294 -23.30 9.15 -1.73
N ARG A 295 -24.40 9.69 -1.22
CA ARG A 295 -25.11 10.81 -1.89
C ARG A 295 -24.18 12.03 -1.97
N GLY A 296 -23.99 12.56 -3.18
CA GLY A 296 -23.04 13.65 -3.44
C GLY A 296 -21.57 13.25 -3.30
N GLY A 297 -21.25 11.95 -3.32
CA GLY A 297 -19.87 11.47 -3.33
C GLY A 297 -19.17 11.84 -4.64
N VAL A 298 -17.92 12.30 -4.55
CA VAL A 298 -17.10 12.67 -5.70
C VAL A 298 -16.15 11.53 -6.03
N VAL A 299 -16.18 11.04 -7.27
CA VAL A 299 -15.23 10.03 -7.78
C VAL A 299 -14.37 10.68 -8.86
N ARG A 300 -13.05 10.60 -8.69
CA ARG A 300 -12.07 11.16 -9.63
C ARG A 300 -11.75 10.14 -10.73
N TRP A 301 -12.62 10.08 -11.73
CA TRP A 301 -12.53 9.11 -12.84
C TRP A 301 -11.22 9.19 -13.65
N SER A 302 -10.59 10.35 -13.73
CA SER A 302 -9.27 10.50 -14.37
C SER A 302 -8.18 9.71 -13.65
N THR A 303 -8.17 9.69 -12.31
CA THR A 303 -7.25 8.85 -11.53
C THR A 303 -7.59 7.37 -11.69
N ALA A 304 -8.87 7.01 -11.61
CA ALA A 304 -9.31 5.63 -11.80
C ALA A 304 -8.91 5.08 -13.18
N GLY A 305 -9.07 5.88 -14.25
CA GLY A 305 -8.66 5.51 -15.61
C GLY A 305 -7.15 5.32 -15.74
N ARG A 306 -6.34 6.20 -15.16
CA ARG A 306 -4.86 6.04 -15.13
C ARG A 306 -4.45 4.76 -14.40
N MET A 307 -5.13 4.42 -13.30
CA MET A 307 -4.87 3.19 -12.55
C MET A 307 -5.24 1.95 -13.36
N ALA A 308 -6.42 1.95 -13.99
CA ALA A 308 -6.84 0.85 -14.86
C ALA A 308 -5.84 0.62 -16.02
N ALA A 309 -5.36 1.71 -16.65
CA ALA A 309 -4.33 1.62 -17.68
C ALA A 309 -3.01 1.02 -17.12
N ALA A 310 -2.57 1.45 -15.94
CA ALA A 310 -1.40 0.88 -15.28
C ALA A 310 -1.58 -0.60 -14.95
N TRP A 311 -2.78 -1.03 -14.55
CA TRP A 311 -3.09 -2.43 -14.29
C TRP A 311 -3.01 -3.28 -15.55
N CYS A 312 -3.59 -2.82 -16.66
CA CYS A 312 -3.50 -3.50 -17.96
C CYS A 312 -2.04 -3.59 -18.45
N LEU A 313 -1.22 -2.56 -18.20
CA LEU A 313 0.17 -2.53 -18.61
C LEU A 313 1.09 -3.38 -17.73
N THR A 314 0.71 -3.64 -16.48
CA THR A 314 1.58 -4.27 -15.48
C THR A 314 2.02 -5.67 -15.89
N LEU A 315 1.08 -6.52 -16.29
CA LEU A 315 1.38 -7.89 -16.70
C LEU A 315 2.31 -7.94 -17.94
N PRO A 316 2.00 -7.28 -19.07
CA PRO A 316 2.86 -7.34 -20.25
C PRO A 316 4.22 -6.67 -20.04
N ALA A 317 4.30 -5.60 -19.26
CA ALA A 317 5.57 -4.93 -19.01
C ALA A 317 6.50 -5.78 -18.12
N ALA A 318 5.98 -6.37 -17.05
CA ALA A 318 6.75 -7.30 -16.23
C ALA A 318 7.14 -8.57 -17.02
N ALA A 319 6.24 -9.08 -17.88
CA ALA A 319 6.53 -10.20 -18.77
C ALA A 319 7.65 -9.90 -19.75
N ALA A 320 7.69 -8.70 -20.35
CA ALA A 320 8.75 -8.31 -21.24
C ALA A 320 10.12 -8.28 -20.54
N VAL A 321 10.18 -7.71 -19.32
CA VAL A 321 11.43 -7.69 -18.54
C VAL A 321 11.83 -9.10 -18.10
N GLY A 322 10.89 -9.91 -17.65
CA GLY A 322 11.13 -11.31 -17.27
C GLY A 322 11.63 -12.15 -18.44
N ALA A 323 11.03 -11.99 -19.62
CA ALA A 323 11.45 -12.65 -20.86
C ALA A 323 12.89 -12.28 -21.25
N LEU A 324 13.22 -10.99 -21.25
CA LEU A 324 14.58 -10.52 -21.55
C LEU A 324 15.60 -11.03 -20.52
N GLY A 325 15.22 -11.03 -19.24
CA GLY A 325 16.04 -11.61 -18.17
C GLY A 325 16.28 -13.10 -18.39
N ALA A 326 15.26 -13.85 -18.80
CA ALA A 326 15.36 -15.30 -19.01
C ALA A 326 16.27 -15.63 -20.20
N LEU A 327 16.10 -14.94 -21.33
CA LEU A 327 16.97 -15.10 -22.50
C LEU A 327 18.45 -14.82 -22.19
N LEU A 328 18.71 -13.86 -21.30
CA LEU A 328 20.06 -13.55 -20.84
C LEU A 328 20.57 -14.62 -19.84
N ALA A 329 19.73 -15.04 -18.89
CA ALA A 329 20.08 -16.08 -17.92
C ALA A 329 20.37 -17.44 -18.60
N ASP A 330 19.71 -17.73 -19.72
CA ASP A 330 19.93 -18.94 -20.53
C ASP A 330 21.33 -19.01 -21.18
N GLN A 331 22.09 -17.92 -21.16
CA GLN A 331 23.48 -17.92 -21.60
C GLN A 331 24.45 -18.52 -20.56
N GLY A 332 23.94 -19.02 -19.44
CA GLY A 332 24.69 -19.64 -18.35
C GLY A 332 25.01 -18.67 -17.21
N ASP A 333 25.97 -19.04 -16.36
CA ASP A 333 26.31 -18.35 -15.10
C ASP A 333 26.57 -16.85 -15.26
N TRP A 334 27.27 -16.46 -16.32
CA TRP A 334 27.55 -15.06 -16.60
C TRP A 334 26.28 -14.28 -16.93
N GLY A 335 25.31 -14.93 -17.58
CA GLY A 335 24.01 -14.37 -17.90
C GLY A 335 23.18 -14.12 -16.65
N VAL A 336 23.13 -15.11 -15.74
CA VAL A 336 22.50 -14.97 -14.42
C VAL A 336 23.14 -13.82 -13.63
N ALA A 337 24.48 -13.77 -13.60
CA ALA A 337 25.20 -12.69 -12.93
C ALA A 337 24.90 -11.31 -13.56
N ALA A 338 24.80 -11.23 -14.90
CA ALA A 338 24.44 -10.01 -15.60
C ALA A 338 23.02 -9.54 -15.23
N VAL A 339 22.04 -10.45 -15.21
CA VAL A 339 20.66 -10.15 -14.76
C VAL A 339 20.65 -9.62 -13.34
N PHE A 340 21.42 -10.24 -12.43
CA PHE A 340 21.54 -9.78 -11.05
C PHE A 340 22.14 -8.38 -10.94
N VAL A 341 23.22 -8.10 -11.68
CA VAL A 341 23.85 -6.77 -11.72
C VAL A 341 22.88 -5.73 -12.29
N LEU A 342 22.14 -6.06 -13.35
CA LEU A 342 21.14 -5.16 -13.94
C LEU A 342 20.01 -4.86 -12.95
N LEU A 343 19.55 -5.84 -12.17
CA LEU A 343 18.58 -5.64 -11.09
C LEU A 343 19.11 -4.63 -10.06
N LEU A 344 20.34 -4.80 -9.59
CA LEU A 344 20.96 -3.89 -8.62
C LEU A 344 21.10 -2.47 -9.18
N LEU A 345 21.58 -2.33 -10.42
CA LEU A 345 21.71 -1.03 -11.09
C LEU A 345 20.36 -0.35 -11.27
N ALA A 346 19.34 -1.08 -11.70
CA ALA A 346 17.98 -0.57 -11.81
C ALA A 346 17.44 -0.11 -10.44
N GLY A 347 17.59 -0.93 -9.41
CA GLY A 347 17.16 -0.61 -8.05
C GLY A 347 17.85 0.64 -7.49
N VAL A 348 19.18 0.73 -7.62
CA VAL A 348 19.96 1.89 -7.20
C VAL A 348 19.57 3.14 -7.99
N GLY A 349 19.45 3.04 -9.32
CA GLY A 349 19.07 4.17 -10.17
C GLY A 349 17.67 4.70 -9.84
N ILE A 350 16.71 3.81 -9.62
CA ILE A 350 15.35 4.15 -9.20
C ILE A 350 15.36 4.81 -7.83
N TRP A 351 16.10 4.25 -6.86
CA TRP A 351 16.21 4.82 -5.52
C TRP A 351 16.85 6.21 -5.54
N GLN A 352 17.97 6.40 -6.24
CA GLN A 352 18.60 7.72 -6.41
C GLN A 352 17.65 8.74 -7.03
N ARG A 353 16.84 8.32 -8.02
CA ARG A 353 15.84 9.17 -8.65
C ARG A 353 14.68 9.52 -7.70
N ALA A 354 14.28 8.59 -6.84
CA ALA A 354 13.25 8.80 -5.83
C ALA A 354 13.73 9.76 -4.71
N SER A 355 15.00 9.67 -4.31
CA SER A 355 15.61 10.50 -3.27
C SER A 355 15.68 11.99 -3.64
N ARG A 356 15.51 12.35 -4.91
CA ARG A 356 15.45 13.77 -5.35
C ARG A 356 14.14 14.48 -4.98
N ASP A 357 13.09 13.73 -4.65
CA ASP A 357 11.78 14.25 -4.26
C ASP A 357 11.26 13.41 -3.08
N PRO A 358 11.79 13.64 -1.87
CA PRO A 358 11.51 12.78 -0.73
C PRO A 358 10.05 12.91 -0.28
N ILE A 359 9.36 11.77 -0.23
CA ILE A 359 8.01 11.66 0.31
C ILE A 359 8.08 10.71 1.50
N ASP A 360 7.67 11.18 2.67
CA ASP A 360 7.70 10.44 3.92
C ASP A 360 6.45 10.69 4.78
N HIS A 361 6.42 10.08 5.96
CA HIS A 361 5.31 10.18 6.92
C HIS A 361 4.97 11.61 7.39
N THR A 362 5.88 12.57 7.25
CA THR A 362 5.67 13.98 7.65
C THR A 362 4.93 14.77 6.58
N ASN A 363 5.21 14.49 5.30
CA ASN A 363 4.66 15.25 4.17
C ASN A 363 3.64 14.46 3.32
N VAL A 364 3.35 13.19 3.64
CA VAL A 364 2.47 12.32 2.83
C VAL A 364 1.08 12.91 2.58
N ASN A 365 0.58 13.78 3.47
CA ASN A 365 -0.75 14.38 3.39
C ASN A 365 -0.79 15.74 2.68
N GLU A 366 0.37 16.30 2.32
CA GLU A 366 0.49 17.61 1.67
C GLU A 366 0.06 17.56 0.19
N PRO A 367 -0.58 18.62 -0.36
CA PRO A 367 -0.88 18.72 -1.77
C PRO A 367 0.40 18.68 -2.62
N ARG A 368 0.34 18.07 -3.81
CA ARG A 368 1.48 18.02 -4.73
C ARG A 368 1.81 19.44 -5.21
N ALA A 369 3.09 19.83 -5.17
CA ALA A 369 3.54 21.09 -5.75
C ALA A 369 3.09 21.16 -7.23
N GLY A 370 2.34 22.21 -7.58
CA GLY A 370 1.71 22.39 -8.89
C GLY A 370 0.17 22.29 -8.89
N THR A 371 -0.47 21.57 -7.96
CA THR A 371 -1.94 21.48 -7.91
C THR A 371 -2.59 22.71 -7.26
N ALA A 372 -1.86 23.42 -6.41
CA ALA A 372 -2.33 24.68 -5.80
C ALA A 372 -2.48 25.83 -6.81
N ALA A 373 -1.79 25.76 -7.96
CA ALA A 373 -1.91 26.75 -9.02
C ALA A 373 -3.17 26.54 -9.89
N GLU A 374 -3.64 25.30 -10.06
CA GLU A 374 -4.84 25.00 -10.85
C GLU A 374 -6.15 25.24 -10.09
N VAL A 375 -6.17 25.12 -8.76
CA VAL A 375 -7.40 25.34 -7.96
C VAL A 375 -7.81 26.83 -7.90
N ASN A 376 -6.89 27.75 -8.19
CA ASN A 376 -7.17 29.18 -8.23
C ASN A 376 -7.51 29.73 -9.63
N ALA A 377 -7.67 28.87 -10.64
CA ALA A 377 -7.80 29.29 -12.05
C ALA A 377 -9.13 28.90 -12.75
N GLU A 378 -10.11 28.30 -12.07
CA GLU A 378 -11.46 28.13 -12.64
C GLU A 378 -12.44 29.16 -12.04
N PRO A 379 -12.83 30.20 -12.79
CA PRO A 379 -14.01 30.98 -12.43
C PRO A 379 -15.24 30.08 -12.65
N VAL A 380 -15.96 29.79 -11.56
CA VAL A 380 -17.27 29.14 -11.60
C VAL A 380 -18.21 29.96 -12.49
N PRO A 381 -18.69 29.45 -13.64
CA PRO A 381 -19.63 30.19 -14.47
C PRO A 381 -21.04 30.09 -13.85
N GLY A 382 -21.54 31.23 -13.40
CA GLY A 382 -22.98 31.49 -13.32
C GLY A 382 -23.63 31.26 -11.95
N THR A 383 -23.65 32.31 -11.14
CA THR A 383 -24.87 32.79 -10.49
C THR A 383 -24.80 34.31 -10.45
N GLY A 384 -25.34 34.97 -11.48
CA GLY A 384 -25.66 36.39 -11.40
C GLY A 384 -26.89 36.55 -10.51
N VAL A 385 -26.68 37.03 -9.29
CA VAL A 385 -27.67 37.81 -8.55
C VAL A 385 -26.89 38.88 -7.79
N THR A 386 -26.86 40.08 -8.38
CA THR A 386 -26.62 41.32 -7.65
C THR A 386 -27.80 41.54 -6.70
N ALA A 387 -27.56 41.47 -5.41
CA ALA A 387 -28.48 41.98 -4.40
C ALA A 387 -27.72 43.01 -3.56
N ASP A 388 -28.22 44.23 -3.64
CA ASP A 388 -27.81 45.42 -2.90
C ASP A 388 -27.62 45.16 -1.41
N LEU A 389 -26.54 45.72 -0.85
CA LEU A 389 -26.51 46.16 0.54
C LEU A 389 -25.98 47.60 0.58
N PRO A 390 -26.70 48.55 1.21
CA PRO A 390 -26.31 49.95 1.22
C PRO A 390 -25.20 50.22 2.24
N ALA A 391 -24.39 51.22 1.92
CA ALA A 391 -23.33 51.76 2.76
C ALA A 391 -23.88 52.76 3.79
N GLU A 392 -23.47 52.66 5.06
CA GLU A 392 -23.29 53.80 5.98
C GLU A 392 -22.07 53.55 6.90
N LEU A 393 -21.35 54.65 7.16
CA LEU A 393 -20.08 54.87 7.89
C LEU A 393 -20.36 55.51 9.28
N PRO A 394 -19.40 56.01 10.11
CA PRO A 394 -18.05 55.56 10.55
C PRO A 394 -17.82 55.70 12.11
N VAL A 395 -16.57 55.45 12.59
CA VAL A 395 -15.77 56.23 13.60
C VAL A 395 -14.97 55.41 14.66
N ASP A 396 -13.63 55.49 14.52
CA ASP A 396 -12.47 55.59 15.43
C ASP A 396 -12.24 54.71 16.69
N VAL A 397 -11.00 54.17 16.88
CA VAL A 397 -9.85 54.82 17.57
C VAL A 397 -8.59 53.92 17.57
N ALA A 398 -7.45 54.57 17.38
CA ALA A 398 -6.02 54.19 17.32
C ALA A 398 -5.44 53.06 18.18
N LEU A 399 -4.35 52.45 17.67
CA LEU A 399 -3.12 52.17 18.44
C LEU A 399 -1.88 52.26 17.53
N ASN A 400 -0.87 52.96 18.04
CA ASN A 400 0.29 53.54 17.38
C ASN A 400 1.27 52.56 16.73
N ALA A 401 1.84 52.98 15.59
CA ALA A 401 3.18 52.63 15.14
C ALA A 401 4.11 53.86 15.28
N PRO A 402 5.44 53.69 15.21
CA PRO A 402 6.23 54.58 14.38
C PRO A 402 7.14 53.81 13.40
N VAL A 403 6.99 54.06 12.09
CA VAL A 403 7.87 54.85 11.20
C VAL A 403 9.25 54.21 10.94
N GLY A 404 9.51 53.80 9.68
CA GLY A 404 10.87 53.67 9.10
C GLY A 404 11.17 54.84 8.14
N PRO A 405 12.19 54.81 7.25
CA PRO A 405 13.33 53.89 7.09
C PRO A 405 14.70 54.65 6.93
N VAL A 406 15.82 53.95 6.62
CA VAL A 406 16.99 54.33 5.75
C VAL A 406 18.30 53.60 6.19
N ALA A 407 19.20 53.40 5.21
CA ALA A 407 20.31 52.45 5.04
C ALA A 407 21.59 52.54 5.93
N GLU A 408 22.41 51.48 5.83
CA GLU A 408 23.74 51.18 6.42
C GLU A 408 24.84 52.27 6.31
N PRO A 409 25.84 52.30 7.23
CA PRO A 409 27.13 51.60 6.97
C PRO A 409 27.83 50.96 8.21
N ALA A 410 28.91 50.22 7.91
CA ALA A 410 29.79 49.38 8.72
C ALA A 410 30.39 49.96 10.03
N GLY A 411 30.73 49.07 10.97
CA GLY A 411 31.60 49.36 12.13
C GLY A 411 31.60 48.26 13.22
N GLU A 412 32.77 47.95 13.76
CA GLU A 412 33.16 46.76 14.53
C GLU A 412 33.05 46.90 16.08
N ALA A 413 32.53 45.85 16.77
CA ALA A 413 32.70 45.44 18.20
C ALA A 413 32.42 46.44 19.38
N PRO A 414 32.29 46.04 20.68
CA PRO A 414 32.27 44.72 21.33
C PRO A 414 31.03 44.44 22.24
N ARG A 415 30.89 43.21 22.78
CA ARG A 415 29.85 42.79 23.74
C ARG A 415 29.99 43.48 25.11
N PRO A 416 28.88 43.61 25.87
CA PRO A 416 28.96 43.30 27.29
C PRO A 416 27.77 42.51 27.89
N ALA A 417 28.13 41.66 28.85
CA ALA A 417 27.42 41.21 30.05
C ALA A 417 26.07 40.48 29.96
N GLU A 418 26.19 39.18 30.16
CA GLU A 418 25.25 38.22 30.76
C GLU A 418 24.36 38.82 31.87
N THR A 419 23.04 38.62 31.80
CA THR A 419 22.14 38.76 32.96
C THR A 419 21.25 37.53 33.02
N ALA A 420 21.37 36.79 34.13
CA ALA A 420 20.72 35.52 34.39
C ALA A 420 19.19 35.64 34.51
N LEU A 421 18.46 34.74 33.87
CA LEU A 421 17.02 34.53 34.07
C LEU A 421 16.78 33.56 35.26
N PRO A 422 15.80 33.81 36.13
CA PRO A 422 15.55 32.94 37.29
C PRO A 422 14.87 31.63 36.88
N VAL A 423 15.37 30.54 37.47
CA VAL A 423 14.84 29.17 37.37
C VAL A 423 13.53 29.07 38.16
N ILE A 424 12.45 28.64 37.49
CA ILE A 424 11.15 28.33 38.11
C ILE A 424 11.17 26.88 38.57
N ILE A 425 11.11 26.64 39.89
CA ILE A 425 10.98 25.32 40.51
C ILE A 425 9.49 25.00 40.69
N PRO A 426 8.97 23.85 40.20
CA PRO A 426 7.58 23.46 40.43
C PRO A 426 7.37 22.86 41.84
N ALA A 427 6.24 23.20 42.46
CA ALA A 427 5.83 22.72 43.79
C ALA A 427 5.41 21.23 43.79
N PRO A 428 5.60 20.50 44.91
CA PRO A 428 5.26 19.09 45.00
C PRO A 428 3.73 18.84 45.15
N PRO A 429 3.23 17.67 44.69
CA PRO A 429 1.80 17.35 44.69
C PRO A 429 1.24 16.99 46.07
N ALA A 430 -0.03 17.36 46.29
CA ALA A 430 -0.79 17.13 47.52
C ALA A 430 -1.18 15.65 47.75
N ALA A 431 -1.22 15.24 49.02
CA ALA A 431 -1.50 13.88 49.47
C ALA A 431 -2.98 13.44 49.24
N PRO A 432 -3.24 12.14 49.02
CA PRO A 432 -4.59 11.63 48.75
C PRO A 432 -5.46 11.52 50.02
N ALA A 433 -6.76 11.79 49.87
CA ALA A 433 -7.77 11.72 50.92
C ALA A 433 -8.14 10.25 51.30
N PRO A 434 -8.55 9.98 52.56
CA PRO A 434 -8.84 8.62 53.02
C PRO A 434 -10.19 8.08 52.54
N HIS A 435 -10.22 6.77 52.25
CA HIS A 435 -11.40 5.98 51.88
C HIS A 435 -12.42 5.85 53.03
N PRO A 436 -13.74 5.85 52.76
CA PRO A 436 -14.76 5.57 53.78
C PRO A 436 -14.92 4.06 54.01
N THR A 437 -14.83 3.64 55.28
CA THR A 437 -15.14 2.30 55.78
C THR A 437 -16.65 2.08 55.91
N ALA A 438 -17.09 0.90 55.49
CA ALA A 438 -18.46 0.39 55.58
C ALA A 438 -18.91 0.17 57.04
N THR A 439 -20.17 0.43 57.32
CA THR A 439 -20.89 0.00 58.53
C THR A 439 -22.09 -0.85 58.11
N ASP A 440 -22.10 -2.11 58.53
CA ASP A 440 -23.26 -3.02 58.45
C ASP A 440 -24.36 -2.63 59.46
N PRO A 441 -25.65 -2.91 59.17
CA PRO A 441 -26.74 -2.68 60.10
C PRO A 441 -27.05 -3.92 60.97
N VAL A 442 -27.37 -3.69 62.24
CA VAL A 442 -28.06 -4.64 63.13
C VAL A 442 -29.45 -4.10 63.41
N SER A 443 -30.49 -4.81 62.93
CA SER A 443 -31.78 -5.14 63.57
C SER A 443 -32.81 -5.52 62.52
#